data_AF-A0A932JB94-F1
#
_entry.id   AF-A0A932JB94-F1
#
_cell.length_a   1.000
_cell.length_b   1.000
_cell.length_c   1.000
_cell.angle_alpha   90.00
_cell.angle_beta   90.00
_cell.angle_gamma   90.00
#
_symmetry.space_group_name_H-M   'P 1'
#
loop_
_entity.id
_entity.type
_entity.pdbx_description
1 polymer ?
#
loop_
_entity_poly.entity_id
_entity_poly.type
_entity_poly.pdbx_seq_one_letter_code
_entity_poly.pdbx_strand_id
1 'polypeptide(L)'
;MNNNVKFIAKGLLALVVALMLSACSVAQPLANYQPTPAPGYSYGSGGMMDGGGMMGGGHMGGGMMGGGGMMGGYGYGQSAPTAVPTPVGATPVPVDEEIQITALNLRFTPAEIVVRPGETVRFVVTNDDPYLHNFVSQEAGIPFLNLPGNTTQTVTWTAPAAEGTYTALCTLHPGMGLSISVKD
;
A
#
# COMPACT_ATOMS: atom_id res chain seq x y z
N MET A 1 -73.65 -5.40 19.29
CA MET A 1 -72.85 -4.52 20.16
C MET A 1 -71.66 -5.31 20.68
N ASN A 2 -70.51 -5.03 20.06
CA ASN A 2 -69.10 -5.08 20.47
C ASN A 2 -68.56 -6.19 21.39
N ASN A 3 -67.90 -7.15 20.72
CA ASN A 3 -66.59 -7.77 20.96
C ASN A 3 -65.74 -7.24 22.13
N ASN A 4 -65.12 -8.16 22.88
CA ASN A 4 -63.68 -8.12 23.22
C ASN A 4 -63.23 -9.45 23.84
N VAL A 5 -62.48 -10.24 23.07
CA VAL A 5 -61.66 -11.35 23.58
C VAL A 5 -60.30 -11.27 22.90
N LYS A 6 -59.24 -10.96 23.65
CA LYS A 6 -57.89 -11.45 23.36
C LYS A 6 -57.16 -11.75 24.69
N PHE A 7 -57.03 -13.05 24.92
CA PHE A 7 -55.95 -13.73 25.63
C PHE A 7 -54.59 -13.12 25.19
N ILE A 8 -53.50 -13.08 25.96
CA ILE A 8 -52.78 -14.20 26.59
C ILE A 8 -51.89 -13.63 27.69
N ALA A 9 -51.73 -14.43 28.73
CA ALA A 9 -51.02 -14.14 29.95
C ALA A 9 -49.54 -14.62 29.90
N LYS A 10 -48.71 -13.93 30.70
CA LYS A 10 -47.63 -14.45 31.57
C LYS A 10 -46.30 -14.99 30.98
N GLY A 11 -45.21 -14.54 31.63
CA GLY A 11 -43.89 -15.20 31.75
C GLY A 11 -42.78 -14.14 31.79
N LEU A 12 -42.46 -13.46 32.90
CA LEU A 12 -41.80 -13.88 34.15
C LEU A 12 -40.36 -14.41 33.99
N LEU A 13 -39.42 -13.78 34.76
CA LEU A 13 -38.14 -14.33 35.32
C LEU A 13 -36.92 -14.36 34.36
N ALA A 14 -35.65 -14.07 34.70
CA ALA A 14 -34.89 -13.74 35.92
C ALA A 14 -33.56 -13.06 35.47
N LEU A 15 -33.01 -12.06 36.17
CA LEU A 15 -31.96 -12.12 37.21
C LEU A 15 -30.49 -12.26 36.70
N VAL A 16 -29.76 -11.12 36.80
CA VAL A 16 -28.38 -10.87 37.32
C VAL A 16 -27.24 -11.85 36.98
N VAL A 17 -26.07 -11.33 36.56
CA VAL A 17 -24.75 -11.43 37.24
C VAL A 17 -23.63 -10.84 36.34
N ALA A 18 -22.89 -9.89 36.91
CA ALA A 18 -21.67 -9.31 36.35
C ALA A 18 -20.49 -10.30 36.45
N LEU A 19 -19.56 -10.27 35.49
CA LEU A 19 -18.21 -10.78 35.73
C LEU A 19 -17.15 -9.98 34.95
N MET A 20 -16.14 -9.56 35.70
CA MET A 20 -14.95 -8.81 35.31
C MET A 20 -14.18 -9.47 34.16
N LEU A 21 -13.86 -8.71 33.10
CA LEU A 21 -12.89 -9.14 32.10
C LEU A 21 -11.47 -8.87 32.61
N SER A 22 -10.80 -9.97 32.94
CA SER A 22 -9.38 -10.06 33.23
C SER A 22 -8.56 -9.71 31.99
N ALA A 23 -7.74 -8.68 32.07
CA ALA A 23 -6.68 -8.40 31.10
C ALA A 23 -5.56 -9.45 31.26
N CYS A 24 -5.50 -10.42 30.35
CA CYS A 24 -4.28 -11.19 30.12
C CYS A 24 -3.48 -10.48 29.03
N SER A 25 -2.48 -9.72 29.45
CA SER A 25 -1.40 -9.24 28.60
C SER A 25 -0.58 -10.44 28.11
N VAL A 26 -0.81 -10.87 26.87
CA VAL A 26 0.15 -11.72 26.16
C VAL A 26 1.00 -10.80 25.32
N ALA A 27 2.17 -10.44 25.85
CA ALA A 27 3.25 -9.89 25.03
C ALA A 27 3.66 -10.96 24.02
N GLN A 28 3.30 -10.79 22.75
CA GLN A 28 3.85 -11.63 21.69
C GLN A 28 5.28 -11.17 21.40
N PRO A 29 6.26 -12.08 21.27
CA PRO A 29 7.61 -11.71 20.89
C PRO A 29 7.60 -11.09 19.49
N LEU A 30 8.37 -10.02 19.32
CA LEU A 30 8.64 -9.39 18.03
C LEU A 30 9.12 -10.46 17.06
N ALA A 31 8.23 -10.88 16.15
CA ALA A 31 8.63 -11.68 15.01
C ALA A 31 9.59 -10.82 14.18
N ASN A 32 10.82 -11.31 14.01
CA ASN A 32 11.81 -10.73 13.12
C ASN A 32 11.19 -10.59 11.73
N TYR A 33 10.76 -9.39 11.38
CA TYR A 33 10.42 -9.02 10.01
C TYR A 33 11.72 -9.06 9.21
N GLN A 34 11.95 -10.17 8.52
CA GLN A 34 12.88 -10.18 7.41
C GLN A 34 12.16 -9.58 6.20
N PRO A 35 12.60 -8.43 5.68
CA PRO A 35 12.08 -7.94 4.41
C PRO A 35 12.38 -8.99 3.35
N THR A 36 11.34 -9.49 2.69
CA THR A 36 11.49 -10.20 1.43
C THR A 36 12.11 -9.22 0.44
N PRO A 37 13.16 -9.61 -0.31
CA PRO A 37 13.73 -8.72 -1.32
C PRO A 37 12.65 -8.42 -2.35
N ALA A 38 12.35 -7.13 -2.51
CA ALA A 38 11.55 -6.63 -3.61
C ALA A 38 12.11 -7.13 -4.95
N PRO A 39 11.25 -7.39 -5.96
CA PRO A 39 11.72 -7.75 -7.30
C PRO A 39 12.76 -6.73 -7.77
N GLY A 40 13.94 -7.25 -8.08
CA GLY A 40 15.19 -6.50 -8.08
C GLY A 40 15.24 -5.33 -9.05
N TYR A 41 15.52 -4.15 -8.51
CA TYR A 41 16.27 -3.13 -9.23
C TYR A 41 17.74 -3.52 -9.19
N SER A 42 18.19 -4.14 -10.28
CA SER A 42 19.61 -4.42 -10.52
C SER A 42 20.34 -3.10 -10.71
N TYR A 43 20.99 -2.62 -9.65
CA TYR A 43 22.07 -1.64 -9.76
C TYR A 43 23.26 -2.36 -10.40
N GLY A 44 23.58 -1.98 -11.63
CA GLY A 44 24.79 -2.42 -12.31
C GLY A 44 26.03 -1.92 -11.57
N SER A 45 26.63 -2.80 -10.77
CA SER A 45 28.00 -2.66 -10.30
C SER A 45 28.91 -3.30 -11.34
N GLY A 46 29.74 -2.48 -11.98
CA GLY A 46 30.60 -2.90 -13.07
C GLY A 46 31.78 -3.79 -12.67
N GLY A 47 32.41 -4.31 -13.72
CA GLY A 47 33.86 -4.47 -13.79
C GLY A 47 34.45 -5.72 -13.14
N MET A 48 34.33 -6.86 -13.82
CA MET A 48 35.36 -7.91 -13.75
C MET A 48 35.69 -8.34 -15.18
N MET A 49 36.90 -7.97 -15.63
CA MET A 49 37.47 -8.33 -16.92
C MET A 49 37.87 -9.81 -16.88
N ASP A 50 37.18 -10.63 -17.67
CA ASP A 50 37.66 -11.98 -17.99
C ASP A 50 38.65 -11.87 -19.16
N GLY A 51 39.91 -12.14 -18.85
CA GLY A 51 41.01 -12.15 -19.81
C GLY A 51 40.91 -13.37 -20.71
N GLY A 52 40.34 -13.20 -21.90
CA GLY A 52 40.34 -14.18 -22.98
C GLY A 52 41.02 -13.61 -24.21
N GLY A 53 42.18 -14.18 -24.58
CA GLY A 53 43.00 -13.69 -25.68
C GLY A 53 42.38 -13.93 -27.06
N MET A 54 42.72 -13.03 -27.99
CA MET A 54 42.75 -13.31 -29.43
C MET A 54 43.89 -12.50 -30.05
N MET A 55 44.99 -13.20 -30.37
CA MET A 55 45.94 -12.77 -31.37
C MET A 55 45.37 -13.08 -32.75
N GLY A 56 45.52 -12.16 -33.71
CA GLY A 56 45.56 -12.55 -35.11
C GLY A 56 44.96 -11.53 -36.07
N GLY A 57 45.75 -11.18 -37.08
CA GLY A 57 45.22 -10.78 -38.38
C GLY A 57 45.57 -9.36 -38.80
N GLY A 58 46.77 -9.21 -39.38
CA GLY A 58 47.11 -8.01 -40.13
C GLY A 58 46.12 -7.79 -41.29
N HIS A 59 45.78 -6.53 -41.50
CA HIS A 59 45.25 -6.02 -42.76
C HIS A 59 45.92 -4.68 -43.04
N MET A 60 46.62 -4.62 -44.18
CA MET A 60 47.21 -3.41 -44.70
C MET A 60 46.08 -2.49 -45.19
N GLY A 61 45.81 -1.43 -44.42
CA GLY A 61 44.92 -0.33 -44.82
C GLY A 61 45.77 0.89 -45.17
N GLY A 62 45.78 1.26 -46.44
CA GLY A 62 46.53 2.40 -46.96
C GLY A 62 45.94 3.77 -46.59
N GLY A 63 46.64 4.81 -47.03
CA GLY A 63 46.04 6.12 -47.27
C GLY A 63 46.06 7.08 -46.09
N MET A 64 47.25 7.56 -45.76
CA MET A 64 47.46 8.79 -45.01
C MET A 64 47.34 9.98 -45.98
N MET A 65 46.36 10.88 -45.78
CA MET A 65 46.46 12.34 -46.00
C MET A 65 45.09 13.03 -45.86
N GLY A 66 45.06 14.16 -45.13
CA GLY A 66 44.02 15.19 -45.27
C GLY A 66 43.48 15.68 -43.93
N GLY A 67 44.18 16.62 -43.31
CA GLY A 67 43.82 17.18 -42.01
C GLY A 67 42.62 18.14 -42.02
N GLY A 68 42.17 18.46 -40.81
CA GLY A 68 41.26 19.56 -40.52
C GLY A 68 40.32 19.25 -39.35
N GLY A 69 40.52 19.92 -38.21
CA GLY A 69 39.45 20.16 -37.24
C GLY A 69 39.47 19.31 -35.95
N MET A 70 40.34 19.67 -35.02
CA MET A 70 40.00 19.61 -33.59
C MET A 70 39.07 20.78 -33.25
N MET A 71 37.87 20.52 -32.72
CA MET A 71 37.36 21.11 -31.46
C MET A 71 35.86 20.83 -31.25
N GLY A 72 35.55 20.24 -30.09
CA GLY A 72 34.44 20.69 -29.24
C GLY A 72 33.05 20.13 -29.55
N GLY A 73 32.63 19.12 -28.79
CA GLY A 73 31.24 18.67 -28.79
C GLY A 73 30.99 17.54 -27.83
N TYR A 74 31.06 17.83 -26.53
CA TYR A 74 30.59 16.93 -25.46
C TYR A 74 29.05 16.86 -25.50
N GLY A 75 28.52 16.15 -26.48
CA GLY A 75 27.10 15.81 -26.56
C GLY A 75 26.86 14.56 -25.72
N TYR A 76 26.47 14.73 -24.47
CA TYR A 76 25.90 13.64 -23.68
C TYR A 76 24.62 13.18 -24.37
N GLY A 77 24.69 12.05 -25.08
CA GLY A 77 23.54 11.31 -25.52
C GLY A 77 22.77 10.80 -24.31
N GLN A 78 21.82 11.58 -23.82
CA GLN A 78 20.76 11.06 -22.97
C GLN A 78 19.84 10.23 -23.86
N SER A 79 20.09 8.93 -23.95
CA SER A 79 19.07 7.97 -24.34
C SER A 79 17.88 8.19 -23.41
N ALA A 80 16.80 8.76 -23.93
CA ALA A 80 15.55 8.85 -23.19
C ALA A 80 15.18 7.42 -22.77
N PRO A 81 14.86 7.15 -21.48
CA PRO A 81 14.37 5.85 -21.10
C PRO A 81 13.07 5.61 -21.86
N THR A 82 13.06 4.58 -22.70
CA THR A 82 11.86 4.06 -23.34
C THR A 82 10.86 3.74 -22.23
N ALA A 83 9.75 4.48 -22.16
CA ALA A 83 8.67 4.17 -21.24
C ALA A 83 8.20 2.74 -21.54
N VAL A 84 8.30 1.84 -20.56
CA VAL A 84 7.64 0.55 -20.64
C VAL A 84 6.14 0.85 -20.64
N PRO A 85 5.38 0.51 -21.69
CA PRO A 85 3.95 0.72 -21.68
C PRO A 85 3.36 -0.10 -20.54
N THR A 86 2.62 0.56 -19.65
CA THR A 86 1.75 -0.11 -18.67
C THR A 86 0.82 -1.04 -19.45
N PRO A 87 0.72 -2.34 -19.11
CA PRO A 87 -0.21 -3.24 -19.77
C PRO A 87 -1.62 -2.67 -19.69
N VAL A 88 -2.17 -2.26 -20.83
CA VAL A 88 -3.57 -1.86 -20.96
C VAL A 88 -4.39 -3.15 -20.91
N GLY A 89 -5.23 -3.29 -19.89
CA GLY A 89 -6.17 -4.42 -19.77
C GLY A 89 -5.95 -5.39 -18.61
N ALA A 90 -5.27 -4.99 -17.52
CA ALA A 90 -5.33 -5.78 -16.30
C ALA A 90 -6.78 -5.80 -15.76
N THR A 91 -7.38 -6.98 -15.71
CA THR A 91 -8.65 -7.20 -15.01
C THR A 91 -8.48 -6.75 -13.56
N PRO A 92 -9.37 -5.90 -13.01
CA PRO A 92 -9.29 -5.51 -11.62
C PRO A 92 -9.25 -6.74 -10.72
N VAL A 93 -8.32 -6.77 -9.76
CA VAL A 93 -8.28 -7.83 -8.75
C VAL A 93 -9.63 -7.82 -8.02
N PRO A 94 -10.35 -8.95 -7.95
CA PRO A 94 -11.59 -9.01 -7.20
C PRO A 94 -11.31 -8.72 -5.74
N VAL A 95 -12.17 -7.89 -5.14
CA VAL A 95 -12.15 -7.56 -3.71
C VAL A 95 -13.51 -7.88 -3.13
N ASP A 96 -13.54 -8.22 -1.85
CA ASP A 96 -14.77 -8.49 -1.12
C ASP A 96 -15.53 -7.18 -0.83
N GLU A 97 -14.78 -6.11 -0.57
CA GLU A 97 -15.33 -4.79 -0.28
C GLU A 97 -14.49 -3.66 -0.90
N GLU A 98 -15.15 -2.57 -1.29
CA GLU A 98 -14.50 -1.30 -1.60
C GLU A 98 -14.97 -0.23 -0.62
N ILE A 99 -14.03 0.46 0.03
CA ILE A 99 -14.31 1.49 1.03
C ILE A 99 -13.77 2.83 0.54
N GLN A 100 -14.67 3.81 0.48
CA GLN A 100 -14.34 5.20 0.13
C GLN A 100 -13.92 5.97 1.38
N ILE A 101 -12.75 6.62 1.32
CA ILE A 101 -12.21 7.44 2.41
C ILE A 101 -11.88 8.83 1.86
N THR A 102 -12.33 9.88 2.55
CA THR A 102 -11.97 11.26 2.24
C THR A 102 -11.03 11.81 3.31
N ALA A 103 -9.87 12.33 2.90
CA ALA A 103 -9.00 13.16 3.71
C ALA A 103 -9.35 14.64 3.47
N LEU A 104 -9.94 15.30 4.46
CA LEU A 104 -10.31 16.72 4.40
C LEU A 104 -10.21 17.33 5.79
N ASN A 105 -9.70 18.56 5.89
CA ASN A 105 -9.48 19.27 7.14
C ASN A 105 -8.67 18.44 8.15
N LEU A 106 -7.62 17.76 7.68
CA LEU A 106 -6.75 16.91 8.51
C LEU A 106 -7.47 15.74 9.19
N ARG A 107 -8.52 15.20 8.57
CA ARG A 107 -9.30 14.07 9.08
C ARG A 107 -9.61 13.07 7.97
N PHE A 108 -9.57 11.80 8.29
CA PHE A 108 -10.16 10.76 7.45
C PHE A 108 -11.65 10.61 7.78
N THR A 109 -12.47 10.50 6.73
CA THR A 109 -13.90 10.21 6.83
C THR A 109 -14.21 9.00 5.94
N PRO A 110 -14.86 7.96 6.47
CA PRO A 110 -15.26 7.79 7.87
C PRO A 110 -14.05 7.71 8.81
N ALA A 111 -14.24 8.07 10.08
CA ALA A 111 -13.17 7.97 11.09
C ALA A 111 -13.04 6.54 11.66
N GLU A 112 -14.04 5.70 11.43
CA GLU A 112 -14.09 4.32 11.88
C GLU A 112 -14.71 3.45 10.79
N ILE A 113 -14.16 2.25 10.59
CA ILE A 113 -14.71 1.22 9.71
C ILE A 113 -14.72 -0.13 10.41
N VAL A 114 -15.53 -1.05 9.89
CA VAL A 114 -15.59 -2.44 10.32
C VAL A 114 -15.36 -3.33 9.12
N VAL A 115 -14.49 -4.33 9.24
CA VAL A 115 -14.21 -5.34 8.22
C VAL A 115 -14.13 -6.71 8.88
N ARG A 116 -14.27 -7.78 8.12
CA ARG A 116 -14.13 -9.15 8.63
C ARG A 116 -12.68 -9.65 8.57
N PRO A 117 -12.29 -10.59 9.44
CA PRO A 117 -11.00 -11.25 9.34
C PRO A 117 -10.76 -11.84 7.95
N GLY A 118 -9.59 -11.56 7.35
CA GLY A 118 -9.20 -12.09 6.04
C GLY A 118 -9.88 -11.44 4.83
N GLU A 119 -10.76 -10.46 5.03
CA GLU A 119 -11.45 -9.75 3.95
C GLU A 119 -10.47 -8.99 3.07
N THR A 120 -10.61 -9.11 1.74
CA THR A 120 -9.84 -8.30 0.79
C THR A 120 -10.58 -7.01 0.50
N VAL A 121 -10.01 -5.90 0.95
CA VAL A 121 -10.60 -4.57 0.83
C VAL A 121 -9.80 -3.72 -0.15
N ARG A 122 -10.51 -2.99 -1.02
CA ARG A 122 -9.93 -1.86 -1.77
C ARG A 122 -10.28 -0.56 -1.07
N PHE A 123 -9.28 0.12 -0.53
CA PHE A 123 -9.44 1.50 -0.10
C PHE A 123 -9.32 2.41 -1.32
N VAL A 124 -10.29 3.31 -1.49
CA VAL A 124 -10.25 4.42 -2.43
C VAL A 124 -10.18 5.69 -1.60
N VAL A 125 -8.98 6.27 -1.52
CA VAL A 125 -8.69 7.40 -0.63
C VAL A 125 -8.54 8.66 -1.46
N THR A 126 -9.49 9.59 -1.29
CA THR A 126 -9.46 10.92 -1.90
C THR A 126 -8.94 11.93 -0.90
N ASN A 127 -7.90 12.67 -1.29
CA ASN A 127 -7.40 13.81 -0.54
C ASN A 127 -7.98 15.10 -1.12
N ASP A 128 -8.94 15.69 -0.41
CA ASP A 128 -9.58 16.97 -0.75
C ASP A 128 -8.90 18.17 -0.07
N ASP A 129 -7.87 17.94 0.77
CA ASP A 129 -6.98 19.01 1.21
C ASP A 129 -5.99 19.38 0.08
N PRO A 130 -5.52 20.64 0.00
CA PRO A 130 -4.48 21.03 -0.95
C PRO A 130 -3.07 20.56 -0.55
N TYR A 131 -2.93 19.94 0.63
CA TYR A 131 -1.65 19.54 1.21
C TYR A 131 -1.42 18.03 1.09
N LEU A 132 -0.15 17.63 1.18
CA LEU A 132 0.24 16.23 1.15
C LEU A 132 -0.21 15.50 2.42
N HIS A 133 -0.82 14.32 2.24
CA HIS A 133 -1.10 13.35 3.29
C HIS A 133 -0.49 11.99 2.95
N ASN A 134 -0.63 11.05 3.86
CA ASN A 134 -0.42 9.63 3.60
C ASN A 134 -1.43 8.79 4.38
N PHE A 135 -1.59 7.54 3.96
CA PHE A 135 -2.40 6.55 4.64
C PHE A 135 -1.58 5.28 4.81
N VAL A 136 -1.33 4.88 6.05
CA VAL A 136 -0.47 3.75 6.39
C VAL A 136 -0.90 3.12 7.71
N SER A 137 -0.70 1.81 7.87
CA SER A 137 -0.82 1.12 9.15
C SER A 137 0.24 0.03 9.25
N GLN A 138 1.22 0.23 10.12
CA GLN A 138 2.24 -0.80 10.34
C GLN A 138 1.67 -2.03 11.04
N GLU A 139 0.76 -1.83 12.00
CA GLU A 139 0.14 -2.92 12.77
C GLU A 139 -0.84 -3.75 11.93
N ALA A 140 -1.58 -3.11 11.02
CA ALA A 140 -2.50 -3.82 10.12
C ALA A 140 -1.82 -4.33 8.84
N GLY A 141 -0.59 -3.90 8.56
CA GLY A 141 0.11 -4.22 7.31
C GLY A 141 -0.39 -3.44 6.08
N ILE A 142 -1.03 -2.29 6.27
CA ILE A 142 -1.38 -1.39 5.16
C ILE A 142 -0.11 -0.67 4.71
N PRO A 143 0.33 -0.82 3.44
CA PRO A 143 1.55 -0.19 2.96
C PRO A 143 1.40 1.33 2.93
N PHE A 144 2.52 2.04 2.86
CA PHE A 144 2.53 3.49 2.74
C PHE A 144 1.86 3.92 1.43
N LEU A 145 0.73 4.61 1.54
CA LEU A 145 0.04 5.24 0.41
C LEU A 145 0.29 6.75 0.43
N ASN A 146 0.99 7.24 -0.58
CA ASN A 146 1.20 8.68 -0.77
C ASN A 146 -0.07 9.35 -1.30
N LEU A 147 -0.54 10.41 -0.65
CA LEU A 147 -1.78 11.13 -1.01
C LEU A 147 -1.49 12.60 -1.33
N PRO A 148 -1.05 12.95 -2.55
CA PRO A 148 -0.94 14.34 -2.98
C PRO A 148 -2.27 15.08 -2.82
N GLY A 149 -2.22 16.39 -2.59
CA GLY A 149 -3.43 17.21 -2.46
C GLY A 149 -4.29 17.19 -3.73
N ASN A 150 -5.61 17.16 -3.56
CA ASN A 150 -6.61 17.07 -4.64
C ASN A 150 -6.44 15.85 -5.56
N THR A 151 -6.10 14.68 -4.98
CA THR A 151 -5.95 13.43 -5.74
C THR A 151 -6.67 12.27 -5.08
N THR A 152 -7.02 11.26 -5.87
CA THR A 152 -7.53 9.98 -5.39
C THR A 152 -6.52 8.89 -5.67
N GLN A 153 -6.25 8.07 -4.66
CA GLN A 153 -5.33 6.94 -4.73
C GLN A 153 -6.02 5.68 -4.23
N THR A 154 -5.58 4.52 -4.69
CA THR A 154 -6.15 3.24 -4.28
C THR A 154 -5.10 2.31 -3.73
N VAL A 155 -5.50 1.49 -2.76
CA VAL A 155 -4.68 0.39 -2.25
C VAL A 155 -5.57 -0.79 -1.92
N THR A 156 -5.14 -2.00 -2.31
CA THR A 156 -5.77 -3.25 -1.91
C THR A 156 -5.03 -3.81 -0.70
N TRP A 157 -5.78 -4.24 0.30
CA TRP A 157 -5.28 -4.76 1.56
C TRP A 157 -6.15 -5.94 2.00
N THR A 158 -5.53 -6.95 2.59
CA THR A 158 -6.23 -8.08 3.19
C THR A 158 -6.22 -7.91 4.70
N ALA A 159 -7.40 -7.92 5.31
CA ALA A 159 -7.55 -7.77 6.75
C ALA A 159 -6.81 -8.89 7.51
N PRO A 160 -6.13 -8.57 8.62
CA PRO A 160 -5.54 -9.57 9.50
C PRO A 160 -6.56 -10.65 9.89
N ALA A 161 -6.10 -11.89 10.03
CA ALA A 161 -6.94 -12.96 10.56
C ALA A 161 -7.25 -12.78 12.06
N ALA A 162 -6.45 -11.98 12.78
CA ALA A 162 -6.69 -11.67 14.17
C ALA A 162 -7.70 -10.52 14.30
N GLU A 163 -8.78 -10.78 15.02
CA GLU A 163 -9.71 -9.74 15.44
C GLU A 163 -9.00 -8.69 16.31
N GLY A 164 -9.50 -7.46 16.25
CA GLY A 164 -8.96 -6.36 17.02
C GLY A 164 -9.23 -5.01 16.40
N THR A 165 -8.69 -3.98 17.05
CA THR A 165 -8.71 -2.62 16.53
C THR A 165 -7.32 -2.26 16.04
N TYR A 166 -7.27 -1.78 14.80
CA TYR A 166 -6.08 -1.27 14.16
C TYR A 166 -6.30 0.18 13.74
N THR A 167 -5.23 0.91 13.48
CA THR A 167 -5.23 2.32 13.14
C THR A 167 -4.48 2.51 11.84
N ALA A 168 -5.17 3.05 10.85
CA ALA A 168 -4.52 3.69 9.72
C ALA A 168 -4.35 5.18 10.05
N LEU A 169 -3.19 5.75 9.75
CA LEU A 169 -2.89 7.13 10.12
C LEU A 169 -2.14 7.87 9.02
N CYS A 170 -2.17 9.20 9.11
CA CYS A 170 -1.24 10.05 8.43
C CYS A 170 -0.06 10.36 9.35
N THR A 171 1.16 10.04 8.93
CA THR A 171 2.36 10.30 9.75
C THR A 171 2.79 11.76 9.77
N LEU A 172 2.24 12.61 8.90
CA LEU A 172 2.60 14.03 8.79
C LEU A 172 1.84 14.92 9.79
N HIS A 173 0.63 14.51 10.18
CA HIS A 173 -0.28 15.30 11.00
C HIS A 173 -0.70 14.51 12.25
N PRO A 174 -0.19 14.87 13.44
CA PRO A 174 -0.58 14.19 14.68
C PRO A 174 -2.09 14.21 14.89
N GLY A 175 -2.67 13.05 15.18
CA GLY A 175 -4.11 12.89 15.44
C GLY A 175 -4.97 12.65 14.20
N MET A 176 -4.40 12.64 12.99
CA MET A 176 -5.11 12.26 11.78
C MET A 176 -5.06 10.73 11.60
N GLY A 177 -6.14 10.06 11.97
CA GLY A 177 -6.24 8.60 11.89
C GLY A 177 -7.66 8.10 11.64
N LEU A 178 -7.73 6.83 11.26
CA LEU A 178 -8.93 6.06 11.01
C LEU A 178 -8.81 4.73 11.78
N SER A 179 -9.81 4.42 12.58
CA SER A 179 -9.90 3.18 13.35
C SER A 179 -10.53 2.07 12.49
N ILE A 180 -9.91 0.90 12.47
CA ILE A 180 -10.32 -0.27 11.71
C ILE A 180 -10.64 -1.37 12.72
N SER A 181 -11.91 -1.71 12.87
CA SER A 181 -12.32 -2.86 13.68
C SER A 181 -12.39 -4.11 12.80
N VAL A 182 -11.56 -5.10 13.09
CA VAL A 182 -11.61 -6.43 12.46
C VAL A 182 -12.40 -7.36 13.38
N LYS A 183 -13.57 -7.82 12.91
CA LYS A 183 -14.48 -8.71 13.67
C LYS A 183 -15.48 -9.42 12.74
N ASP A 184 -15.99 -10.57 13.19
CA ASP A 184 -17.04 -11.33 12.49
C ASP A 184 -18.46 -10.70 12.57
#